data_AF-A0A2E4CCT9-F1
#
_entry.id   AF-A0A2E4CCT9-F1
#
_cell.length_a   1.000
_cell.length_b   1.000
_cell.length_c   1.000
_cell.angle_alpha   90.00
_cell.angle_beta   90.00
_cell.angle_gamma   90.00
#
_symmetry.space_group_name_H-M   'P 1'
#
loop_
_entity.id
_entity.type
_entity.pdbx_description
1 polymer ?
#
loop_
_entity_poly.entity_id
_entity_poly.type
_entity_poly.pdbx_seq_one_letter_code
_entity_poly.pdbx_strand_id
1 'polypeptide(L)'
;MTSEPPVRLPTRKATAHKGNFGRALLVGGSRGMSGSIALSAIASLRVGAGLVTAVIPDRCLETVASFHPCIMTSPLADDLQGRFALEASVALNSILPTASAIGCGPGMTT
;
A
#
# COMPACT_ATOMS: atom_id res chain seq x y z
N MET A 1 -32.10 9.78 -4.95
CA MET A 1 -31.31 8.53 -5.04
C MET A 1 -30.90 8.39 -6.49
N THR A 2 -29.65 8.72 -6.82
CA THR A 2 -29.15 8.63 -8.20
C THR A 2 -29.13 7.16 -8.61
N SER A 3 -29.85 6.84 -9.68
CA SER A 3 -30.06 5.50 -10.22
C SER A 3 -28.86 4.99 -11.01
N GLU A 4 -27.63 5.32 -10.61
CA GLU A 4 -26.47 4.83 -11.33
C GLU A 4 -26.33 3.33 -11.11
N PRO A 5 -26.13 2.55 -12.19
CA PRO A 5 -25.89 1.13 -12.05
C PRO A 5 -24.62 0.90 -11.22
N PRO A 6 -24.56 -0.19 -10.43
CA PRO A 6 -23.38 -0.50 -9.63
C PRO A 6 -22.13 -0.59 -10.53
N VAL A 7 -20.99 -0.17 -9.99
CA VAL A 7 -19.68 -0.24 -10.67
C VAL A 7 -19.49 -1.62 -11.28
N ARG A 8 -19.28 -1.68 -12.60
CA ARG A 8 -18.98 -2.95 -13.28
C ARG A 8 -17.58 -3.41 -12.89
N LEU A 9 -17.49 -4.60 -12.30
CA LEU A 9 -16.21 -5.23 -12.00
C LEU A 9 -15.53 -5.72 -13.29
N PRO A 10 -14.21 -5.57 -13.42
CA PRO A 10 -13.48 -6.05 -14.60
C PRO A 10 -13.49 -7.58 -14.68
N THR A 11 -13.56 -8.11 -15.90
CA THR A 11 -13.51 -9.56 -16.15
C THR A 11 -12.10 -10.13 -15.91
N ARG A 12 -12.02 -11.33 -15.32
CA ARG A 12 -10.74 -12.04 -15.11
C ARG A 12 -10.55 -13.12 -16.16
N LYS A 13 -9.55 -12.95 -17.04
CA LYS A 13 -9.17 -13.97 -18.03
C LYS A 13 -8.54 -15.17 -17.31
N ALA A 14 -8.81 -16.39 -17.77
CA ALA A 14 -8.22 -17.61 -17.20
C ALA A 14 -6.69 -17.66 -17.32
N THR A 15 -6.13 -16.98 -18.33
CA THR A 15 -4.67 -16.89 -18.57
C THR A 15 -4.00 -15.70 -17.86
N ALA A 16 -4.75 -14.92 -17.07
CA ALA A 16 -4.22 -13.75 -16.39
C ALA A 16 -3.29 -14.14 -15.23
N HIS A 17 -2.30 -13.28 -14.97
CA HIS A 17 -1.40 -13.34 -13.82
C HIS A 17 -1.46 -12.04 -13.03
N LYS A 18 -0.77 -12.01 -11.88
CA LYS A 18 -0.73 -10.87 -10.94
C LYS A 18 -0.42 -9.50 -11.58
N GLY A 19 0.32 -9.46 -12.69
CA GLY A 19 0.63 -8.20 -13.38
C GLY A 19 -0.57 -7.60 -14.13
N ASN A 20 -1.53 -8.42 -14.56
CA ASN A 20 -2.72 -7.96 -15.28
C ASN A 20 -3.71 -7.18 -14.38
N PHE A 21 -3.61 -7.34 -13.06
CA PHE A 21 -4.50 -6.70 -12.10
C PHE A 21 -3.84 -5.50 -11.39
N GLY A 22 -2.77 -4.97 -11.98
CA GLY A 22 -2.07 -3.78 -11.52
C GLY A 22 -1.26 -3.98 -10.24
N ARG A 23 -0.49 -2.95 -9.93
CA ARG A 23 0.31 -2.84 -8.71
C ARG A 23 -0.16 -1.65 -7.87
N ALA A 24 -0.78 -1.94 -6.73
CA ALA A 24 -1.16 -0.93 -5.77
C ALA A 24 0.02 -0.62 -4.84
N LEU A 25 0.35 0.67 -4.73
CA LEU A 25 1.34 1.17 -3.79
C LEU A 25 0.62 1.97 -2.70
N LEU A 26 0.79 1.59 -1.45
CA LEU A 26 0.19 2.30 -0.32
C LEU A 26 1.28 2.93 0.54
N VAL A 27 1.26 4.24 0.68
CA VAL A 27 2.23 5.01 1.46
C VAL A 27 1.57 5.49 2.75
N GLY A 28 2.08 5.05 3.89
CA GLY A 28 1.50 5.41 5.18
C GLY A 28 2.13 4.63 6.32
N GLY A 29 1.41 4.57 7.44
CA GLY A 29 1.89 3.98 8.67
C GLY A 29 2.82 4.90 9.45
N SER A 30 2.82 4.69 10.76
CA SER A 30 3.75 5.27 11.72
C SER A 30 3.73 4.41 12.99
N ARG A 31 4.65 4.67 13.91
CA ARG A 31 4.66 3.98 15.20
C ARG A 31 3.32 4.17 15.91
N GLY A 32 2.68 3.05 16.26
CA GLY A 32 1.33 3.04 16.86
C GLY A 32 0.18 3.06 15.86
N MET A 33 0.43 3.36 14.58
CA MET A 33 -0.59 3.38 13.51
C MET A 33 -0.35 2.35 12.39
N SER A 34 0.56 1.39 12.60
CA SER A 34 0.92 0.34 11.62
C SER A 34 -0.28 -0.51 11.16
N GLY A 35 -1.32 -0.65 11.99
CA GLY A 35 -2.54 -1.36 11.60
C GLY A 35 -3.33 -0.68 10.48
N SER A 36 -3.29 0.66 10.39
CA SER A 36 -4.05 1.42 9.39
C SER A 36 -3.57 1.13 7.96
N ILE A 37 -2.25 1.13 7.76
CA ILE A 37 -1.66 0.82 6.46
C ILE A 37 -1.81 -0.66 6.11
N ALA A 38 -1.71 -1.56 7.10
CA ALA A 38 -1.95 -2.99 6.90
C ALA A 38 -3.39 -3.28 6.47
N LEU A 39 -4.39 -2.69 7.15
CA LEU A 39 -5.80 -2.84 6.76
C LEU A 39 -6.06 -2.36 5.35
N SER A 40 -5.47 -1.21 4.97
CA SER A 40 -5.57 -0.67 3.61
C SER A 40 -4.97 -1.64 2.59
N ALA A 41 -3.80 -2.21 2.87
CA ALA A 41 -3.14 -3.18 2.00
C ALA A 41 -3.92 -4.49 1.84
N ILE A 42 -4.45 -5.03 2.94
CA ILE A 42 -5.29 -6.23 2.92
C ILE A 42 -6.59 -5.94 2.13
N ALA A 43 -7.18 -4.76 2.29
CA ALA A 43 -8.36 -4.37 1.51
C ALA A 43 -8.04 -4.32 0.00
N SER A 44 -6.91 -3.75 -0.40
CA SER A 44 -6.48 -3.75 -1.80
C SER A 44 -6.30 -5.16 -2.36
N LEU A 45 -5.71 -6.08 -1.60
CA LEU A 45 -5.60 -7.50 -1.98
C LEU A 45 -6.99 -8.13 -2.17
N ARG A 46 -7.92 -7.89 -1.23
CA ARG A 46 -9.28 -8.46 -1.25
C ARG A 46 -10.12 -7.96 -2.43
N VAL A 47 -9.98 -6.70 -2.80
CA VAL A 47 -10.68 -6.12 -3.97
C VAL A 47 -10.08 -6.63 -5.29
N GLY A 48 -8.86 -7.18 -5.26
CA GLY A 48 -8.26 -7.89 -6.39
C GLY A 48 -7.08 -7.20 -7.03
N ALA A 49 -6.39 -6.28 -6.34
CA ALA A 49 -5.10 -5.79 -6.79
C ALA A 49 -4.13 -6.98 -6.93
N GLY A 50 -3.44 -7.06 -8.06
CA GLY A 50 -2.58 -8.20 -8.34
C GLY A 50 -1.29 -8.21 -7.54
N LEU A 51 -0.73 -7.03 -7.29
CA LEU A 51 0.42 -6.80 -6.42
C LEU A 51 0.09 -5.64 -5.47
N VAL A 52 0.44 -5.79 -4.19
CA VAL A 52 0.28 -4.74 -3.18
C VAL A 52 1.59 -4.55 -2.45
N THR A 53 2.10 -3.31 -2.46
CA THR A 53 3.28 -2.91 -1.71
C THR A 53 2.89 -1.82 -0.70
N ALA A 54 3.18 -2.03 0.58
CA ALA A 54 3.08 -1.04 1.64
C ALA A 54 4.44 -0.35 1.82
N VAL A 55 4.49 0.94 1.52
CA VAL A 55 5.62 1.83 1.79
C VAL A 55 5.42 2.46 3.16
N ILE A 56 6.36 2.21 4.06
CA ILE A 56 6.20 2.42 5.50
C ILE A 56 7.50 2.91 6.15
N PRO A 57 7.44 3.58 7.31
CA PRO A 57 8.62 3.84 8.13
C PRO A 57 9.36 2.54 8.47
N ASP A 58 10.69 2.54 8.40
CA ASP A 58 11.53 1.36 8.64
C ASP A 58 11.22 0.66 9.98
N ARG A 59 11.04 1.42 11.06
CA ARG A 59 10.67 0.88 12.38
C ARG A 59 9.32 0.18 12.42
N CYS A 60 8.47 0.40 11.43
CA CYS A 60 7.16 -0.26 11.31
C CYS A 60 7.22 -1.52 10.44
N LEU A 61 8.35 -1.82 9.77
CA LEU A 61 8.43 -2.86 8.75
C LEU A 61 8.00 -4.23 9.23
N GLU A 62 8.64 -4.72 10.28
CA GLU A 62 8.37 -6.06 10.82
C GLU A 62 6.93 -6.18 11.33
N THR A 63 6.42 -5.10 11.96
CA THR A 63 5.05 -5.07 12.45
C THR A 63 4.07 -5.20 11.28
N VAL A 64 4.26 -4.43 10.21
CA VAL A 64 3.36 -4.47 9.04
C VAL A 64 3.48 -5.79 8.29
N ALA A 65 4.70 -6.31 8.10
CA ALA A 65 4.96 -7.58 7.45
C ALA A 65 4.29 -8.77 8.18
N SER A 66 4.17 -8.69 9.51
CA SER A 66 3.54 -9.74 10.32
C SER A 66 2.02 -9.88 10.11
N PHE A 67 1.33 -8.84 9.63
CA PHE A 67 -0.14 -8.89 9.52
C PHE A 67 -0.62 -9.77 8.38
N HIS A 68 0.10 -9.83 7.25
CA HIS A 68 -0.33 -10.64 6.11
C HIS A 68 0.83 -10.95 5.14
N PRO A 69 1.14 -12.23 4.87
CA PRO A 69 2.33 -12.62 4.11
C PRO A 69 2.29 -12.20 2.63
N CYS A 70 1.10 -11.95 2.05
CA CYS A 70 1.00 -11.49 0.66
C CYS A 70 1.23 -9.98 0.48
N ILE A 71 1.41 -9.21 1.55
CA ILE A 71 1.77 -7.79 1.44
C ILE A 71 3.28 -7.71 1.29
N MET A 72 3.75 -7.02 0.24
CA MET A 72 5.16 -6.64 0.16
C MET A 72 5.38 -5.37 0.98
N THR A 73 6.45 -5.30 1.76
CA THR A 73 6.83 -4.09 2.49
C THR A 73 8.00 -3.39 1.79
N SER A 74 8.02 -2.07 1.84
CA SER A 74 9.14 -1.25 1.40
C SER A 74 9.44 -0.23 2.49
N PRO A 75 10.56 -0.39 3.23
CA PRO A 75 10.92 0.56 4.27
C PRO A 75 11.39 1.87 3.64
N LEU A 76 11.11 2.98 4.31
CA LEU A 76 11.73 4.28 4.07
C LEU A 76 12.28 4.87 5.37
N ALA A 77 13.18 5.84 5.22
CA ALA A 77 13.77 6.58 6.33
C ALA A 77 12.68 7.16 7.25
N ASP A 78 12.93 7.06 8.56
CA ASP A 78 12.02 7.54 9.59
C ASP A 78 12.71 8.37 10.66
N ASP A 79 11.93 9.18 11.38
CA ASP A 79 12.37 9.93 12.54
C ASP A 79 12.37 9.04 13.80
N LEU A 80 12.84 9.60 14.93
CA LEU A 80 12.85 8.89 16.22
C LEU A 80 11.45 8.55 16.75
N GLN A 81 10.40 9.18 16.20
CA GLN A 81 9.01 8.92 16.55
C GLN A 81 8.39 7.84 15.64
N GLY A 82 9.12 7.34 14.64
CA GLY A 82 8.66 6.34 13.68
C GLY A 82 7.66 6.92 12.67
N ARG A 83 7.83 8.18 12.30
CA ARG A 83 7.15 8.86 11.18
C ARG A 83 8.11 8.98 10.01
N PHE A 84 7.61 9.17 8.79
CA PHE A 84 8.49 9.40 7.64
C PHE A 84 9.42 10.59 7.86
N ALA A 85 10.71 10.39 7.62
CA ALA A 85 11.70 11.47 7.59
C ALA A 85 11.62 12.22 6.25
N LEU A 86 12.16 13.43 6.19
CA LEU A 86 12.10 14.26 4.97
C LEU A 86 12.85 13.59 3.80
N GLU A 87 13.94 12.89 4.10
CA GLU A 87 14.80 12.19 3.15
C GLU A 87 14.10 10.98 2.50
N ALA A 88 13.02 10.47 3.11
CA ALA A 88 12.20 9.39 2.56
C ALA A 88 11.62 9.74 1.18
N SER A 89 11.35 11.02 0.94
CA SER A 89 10.79 11.53 -0.31
C SER A 89 11.67 11.24 -1.53
N VAL A 90 12.99 11.23 -1.37
CA VAL A 90 13.94 10.98 -2.46
C VAL A 90 13.85 9.52 -2.92
N ALA A 91 13.75 8.59 -1.97
CA ALA A 91 13.66 7.17 -2.26
C ALA A 91 12.33 6.79 -2.94
N LEU A 92 11.24 7.53 -2.69
CA LEU A 92 9.96 7.32 -3.37
C LEU A 92 10.06 7.42 -4.89
N ASN A 93 10.95 8.28 -5.43
CA ASN A 93 11.11 8.46 -6.88
C ASN A 93 11.48 7.15 -7.61
N SER A 94 12.13 6.22 -6.92
CA SER A 94 12.47 4.90 -7.49
C SER A 94 11.31 3.90 -7.47
N ILE A 95 10.34 4.10 -6.56
CA ILE A 95 9.26 3.14 -6.30
C ILE A 95 7.98 3.54 -7.04
N LEU A 96 7.64 4.83 -7.03
CA LEU A 96 6.42 5.38 -7.64
C LEU A 96 6.19 4.93 -9.10
N PRO A 97 7.21 4.88 -9.98
CA PRO A 97 7.00 4.49 -11.39
C PRO A 97 6.50 3.05 -11.57
N THR A 98 6.63 2.19 -10.56
CA THR A 98 6.17 0.80 -10.63
C THR A 98 4.68 0.65 -10.35
N ALA A 99 4.05 1.68 -9.80
CA ALA A 99 2.66 1.62 -9.33
C ALA A 99 1.68 1.89 -10.47
N SER A 100 0.60 1.10 -10.50
CA SER A 100 -0.58 1.40 -11.33
C SER A 100 -1.52 2.38 -10.63
N ALA A 101 -1.52 2.37 -9.29
CA ALA A 101 -2.29 3.28 -8.45
C ALA A 101 -1.58 3.47 -7.11
N ILE A 102 -1.72 4.67 -6.53
CA ILE A 102 -1.10 5.04 -5.26
C ILE A 102 -2.19 5.49 -4.28
N GLY A 103 -2.21 4.90 -3.09
CA GLY A 103 -2.94 5.43 -1.94
C GLY A 103 -1.95 6.02 -0.93
N CYS A 104 -2.20 7.21 -0.42
CA CYS A 104 -1.31 7.89 0.52
C CYS A 104 -2.08 8.40 1.74
N GLY A 105 -1.47 8.32 2.93
CA GLY A 105 -2.00 8.89 4.16
C GLY A 105 -2.45 7.92 5.26
N PRO A 106 -2.83 6.64 5.04
CA PRO A 106 -3.31 5.76 6.11
C PRO A 106 -2.31 5.65 7.27
N GLY A 107 -2.62 6.29 8.39
CA GLY A 107 -1.75 6.26 9.58
C GLY A 107 -0.40 6.97 9.42
N MET A 108 -0.26 7.89 8.44
CA MET A 108 1.01 8.59 8.19
C MET A 108 1.40 9.56 9.32
N THR A 109 0.41 10.05 10.09
CA THR A 109 0.54 11.03 11.18
C THR A 109 1.27 12.32 10.75
N THR A 110 1.33 13.33 11.62
CA THR A 110 2.04 14.61 11.39
C THR A 110 3.00 14.90 12.53
#